data_AF-A0A3D2T263-F1
#
_entry.id   AF-A0A3D2T263-F1
#
_cell.length_a   1.000
_cell.length_b   1.000
_cell.length_c   1.000
_cell.angle_alpha   90.00
_cell.angle_beta   90.00
_cell.angle_gamma   90.00
#
_symmetry.space_group_name_H-M   'P 1'
#
loop_
_entity.id
_entity.type
_entity.pdbx_description
1 polymer ?
#
loop_
_entity_poly.entity_id
_entity_poly.type
_entity_poly.pdbx_seq_one_letter_code
_entity_poly.pdbx_strand_id
1 'polypeptide(L)'
;MRTGSPDFVHVNYSVIETRAEERILPLAQDLGMGVIINRPFMNGTYFGQVSDRELPPWAADFDCVSWAQFSLKYILAHPAVTCVLTETTNPEHMEENIQAGFGRVPDQTTKQRMREVFGG
;
A
#
# COMPACT_ATOMS: atom_id res chain seq x y z
N MET A 1 7.73 0.26 -22.87
CA MET A 1 7.69 1.75 -22.84
C MET A 1 8.50 2.43 -23.95
N ARG A 2 9.16 1.71 -24.87
CA ARG A 2 10.01 2.34 -25.91
C ARG A 2 9.29 2.72 -27.22
N THR A 3 8.01 2.40 -27.38
CA THR A 3 7.24 2.69 -28.61
C THR A 3 5.88 3.37 -28.34
N GLY A 4 5.77 4.09 -27.22
CA GLY A 4 4.59 4.88 -26.85
C GLY A 4 4.73 5.45 -25.44
N SER A 5 3.96 6.49 -25.12
CA SER A 5 3.84 7.13 -23.80
C SER A 5 2.57 6.62 -23.10
N PRO A 6 2.62 5.49 -22.38
CA PRO A 6 1.44 4.94 -21.69
C PRO A 6 0.95 5.89 -20.59
N ASP A 7 -0.37 6.06 -20.47
CA ASP A 7 -0.98 6.96 -19.48
C ASP A 7 -0.92 6.39 -18.05
N PHE A 8 -0.94 5.06 -17.91
CA PHE A 8 -0.92 4.40 -16.60
C PHE A 8 -0.27 3.01 -16.64
N VAL A 9 0.09 2.50 -15.46
CA VAL A 9 0.59 1.14 -15.23
C VAL A 9 -0.15 0.49 -14.05
N HIS A 10 -0.43 -0.80 -14.18
CA HIS A 10 -0.87 -1.64 -13.06
C HIS A 10 0.29 -2.49 -12.58
N VAL A 11 0.61 -2.42 -11.28
CA VAL A 11 1.72 -3.18 -10.68
C VAL A 11 1.33 -3.67 -9.29
N ASN A 12 1.88 -4.80 -8.86
CA ASN A 12 1.71 -5.21 -7.48
C ASN A 12 2.65 -4.42 -6.57
N TYR A 13 2.15 -4.02 -5.41
CA TYR A 13 2.94 -3.34 -4.39
C TYR A 13 2.24 -3.42 -3.04
N SER A 14 2.98 -3.79 -1.99
CA SER A 14 2.51 -3.77 -0.61
C SER A 14 3.69 -3.74 0.36
N VAL A 15 3.43 -3.62 1.66
CA VAL A 15 4.49 -3.67 2.69
C VAL A 15 5.28 -4.99 2.69
N ILE A 16 4.71 -6.07 2.13
CA ILE A 16 5.36 -7.38 1.98
C ILE A 16 5.72 -7.74 0.52
N GLU A 17 5.50 -6.81 -0.44
CA GLU A 17 5.88 -6.96 -1.85
C GLU A 17 6.36 -5.61 -2.39
N THR A 18 7.63 -5.28 -2.16
CA THR A 18 8.19 -3.93 -2.40
C THR A 18 8.99 -3.78 -3.69
N ARG A 19 9.16 -4.85 -4.48
CA ARG A 19 9.98 -4.85 -5.72
C ARG A 19 9.64 -3.74 -6.71
N ALA A 20 8.39 -3.27 -6.73
CA ALA A 20 7.98 -2.17 -7.58
C ALA A 20 8.75 -0.86 -7.29
N GLU A 21 9.17 -0.64 -6.05
CA GLU A 21 9.98 0.52 -5.61
C GLU A 21 11.33 0.59 -6.31
N GLU A 22 11.91 -0.56 -6.70
CA GLU A 22 13.26 -0.61 -7.26
C GLU A 22 13.35 0.03 -8.65
N ARG A 23 12.27 -0.09 -9.45
CA ARG A 23 12.31 0.31 -10.87
C ARG A 23 10.99 0.84 -11.42
N ILE A 24 9.85 0.22 -11.08
CA ILE A 24 8.59 0.54 -11.74
C ILE A 24 8.00 1.84 -11.21
N LEU A 25 7.96 2.04 -9.89
CA LEU A 25 7.43 3.27 -9.29
C LEU A 25 8.27 4.51 -9.63
N PRO A 26 9.63 4.47 -9.55
CA PRO A 26 10.44 5.60 -9.98
C PRO A 26 10.25 5.92 -11.47
N LEU A 27 10.25 4.90 -12.34
CA LEU A 27 10.07 5.11 -13.77
C LEU A 27 8.69 5.69 -14.10
N ALA A 28 7.63 5.22 -13.45
CA ALA A 28 6.29 5.76 -13.63
C ALA A 28 6.22 7.23 -13.18
N GLN A 29 6.88 7.58 -12.07
CA GLN A 29 6.99 8.96 -11.60
C GLN A 29 7.74 9.85 -12.59
N ASP A 30 8.90 9.41 -13.09
CA ASP A 30 9.71 10.14 -14.07
C ASP A 30 8.96 10.38 -15.39
N LEU A 31 8.10 9.43 -15.79
CA LEU A 31 7.29 9.51 -17.00
C LEU A 31 5.94 10.20 -16.79
N GLY A 32 5.60 10.61 -15.56
CA GLY A 32 4.31 11.22 -15.24
C GLY A 32 3.10 10.30 -15.43
N MET A 33 3.30 8.99 -15.29
CA MET A 33 2.26 7.98 -15.47
C MET A 33 1.39 7.83 -14.21
N GLY A 34 0.10 7.54 -14.40
CA GLY A 34 -0.75 7.06 -13.32
C GLY A 34 -0.31 5.65 -12.86
N VAL A 35 -0.31 5.42 -11.54
CA VAL A 35 0.03 4.10 -10.98
C VAL A 35 -1.14 3.54 -10.22
N ILE A 36 -1.60 2.37 -10.67
CA ILE A 36 -2.67 1.60 -10.05
C ILE A 36 -2.05 0.37 -9.39
N ILE A 37 -2.26 0.23 -8.08
CA ILE A 37 -1.68 -0.85 -7.29
C ILE A 37 -2.64 -2.02 -7.17
N ASN A 38 -2.13 -3.20 -7.52
CA ASN A 38 -2.80 -4.48 -7.34
C ASN A 38 -2.30 -5.20 -6.10
N ARG A 39 -3.10 -6.15 -5.61
CA ARG A 39 -2.75 -7.08 -4.51
C ARG A 39 -2.27 -6.38 -3.23
N PRO A 40 -2.97 -5.36 -2.69
CA PRO A 40 -2.56 -4.70 -1.45
C PRO A 40 -2.48 -5.65 -0.24
N PHE A 41 -3.19 -6.79 -0.30
CA PHE A 41 -3.20 -7.81 0.75
C PHE A 41 -2.61 -9.16 0.29
N MET A 42 -1.87 -9.19 -0.83
CA MET A 42 -1.28 -10.41 -1.39
C MET A 42 -2.25 -11.58 -1.56
N ASN A 43 -3.49 -11.31 -1.98
CA ASN A 43 -4.59 -12.28 -2.09
C ASN A 43 -4.93 -12.97 -0.75
N GLY A 44 -4.83 -12.23 0.35
CA GLY A 44 -5.17 -12.69 1.70
C GLY A 44 -3.98 -13.17 2.52
N THR A 45 -2.85 -13.52 1.90
CA THR A 45 -1.63 -13.96 2.61
C THR A 45 -1.16 -12.95 3.65
N TYR A 46 -1.35 -11.65 3.40
CA TYR A 46 -1.05 -10.58 4.35
C TYR A 46 -1.74 -10.80 5.70
N PHE A 47 -3.04 -11.12 5.71
CA PHE A 47 -3.81 -11.26 6.94
C PHE A 47 -3.37 -12.46 7.79
N GLY A 48 -2.84 -13.52 7.17
CA GLY A 48 -2.25 -14.65 7.89
C GLY A 48 -0.96 -14.30 8.63
N GLN A 49 -0.25 -13.23 8.27
CA GLN A 49 0.96 -12.79 8.98
C GLN A 49 0.65 -11.91 10.20
N VAL A 50 -0.56 -11.36 10.28
CA VAL A 50 -0.96 -10.37 11.29
C VAL A 50 -2.12 -10.82 12.17
N SER A 51 -2.73 -11.98 11.89
CA SER A 51 -3.92 -12.49 12.59
C SER A 51 -3.77 -12.58 14.11
N ASP A 52 -2.58 -12.95 14.58
CA ASP A 52 -2.27 -13.13 16.01
C ASP A 52 -1.46 -11.95 16.57
N ARG A 53 -1.48 -10.79 15.90
CA ARG A 53 -0.71 -9.61 16.28
C ARG A 53 -1.62 -8.43 16.55
N GLU A 54 -1.35 -7.72 17.63
CA GLU A 54 -1.92 -6.40 17.86
C GLU A 54 -1.27 -5.38 16.93
N LEU A 55 -2.06 -4.40 16.48
CA LEU A 55 -1.54 -3.28 15.72
C LEU A 55 -0.53 -2.52 16.61
N PRO A 56 0.66 -2.17 16.09
CA PRO A 56 1.63 -1.45 16.91
C PRO A 56 1.06 -0.10 17.38
N PRO A 57 1.26 0.31 18.65
CA PRO A 57 0.67 1.54 19.18
C PRO A 57 1.00 2.81 18.37
N TRP A 58 2.18 2.84 17.76
CA TRP A 58 2.64 3.93 16.90
C TRP A 58 1.88 4.03 15.56
N ALA A 59 1.02 3.07 15.21
CA ALA A 59 0.14 3.19 14.06
C ALA A 59 -0.83 4.37 14.19
N ALA A 60 -1.17 4.76 15.42
CA ALA A 60 -1.99 5.94 15.70
C ALA A 60 -1.33 7.25 15.24
N ASP A 61 0.00 7.30 15.09
CA ASP A 61 0.73 8.50 14.65
C ASP A 61 0.37 8.91 13.21
N PHE A 62 -0.15 7.98 12.41
CA PHE A 62 -0.63 8.21 11.04
C PHE A 62 -2.10 7.79 10.85
N ASP A 63 -2.91 7.93 11.91
CA ASP A 63 -4.37 7.69 11.89
C ASP A 63 -4.75 6.28 11.41
N CYS A 64 -3.93 5.28 11.72
CA CYS A 64 -4.17 3.89 11.35
C CYS A 64 -4.72 3.10 12.53
N VAL A 65 -5.92 2.56 12.38
CA VAL A 65 -6.63 1.82 13.43
C VAL A 65 -6.80 0.33 13.13
N SER A 66 -6.35 -0.13 11.96
CA SER A 66 -6.47 -1.53 11.58
C SER A 66 -5.34 -2.05 10.69
N TRP A 67 -5.21 -3.38 10.60
CA TRP A 67 -4.22 -4.01 9.72
C TRP A 67 -4.51 -3.81 8.23
N ALA A 68 -5.78 -3.69 7.82
CA ALA A 68 -6.11 -3.35 6.44
C ALA A 68 -5.62 -1.93 6.10
N GLN A 69 -5.91 -0.96 6.98
CA GLN A 69 -5.41 0.41 6.83
C GLN A 69 -3.88 0.46 6.84
N PHE A 70 -3.22 -0.35 7.65
CA PHE A 70 -1.77 -0.40 7.72
C PHE A 70 -1.14 -0.71 6.36
N SER A 71 -1.63 -1.74 5.65
CA SER A 71 -1.12 -2.07 4.31
C SER A 71 -1.48 -0.98 3.28
N LEU A 72 -2.73 -0.52 3.29
CA LEU A 72 -3.21 0.46 2.32
C LEU A 72 -2.53 1.82 2.47
N LYS A 73 -2.33 2.30 3.70
CA LYS A 73 -1.61 3.55 3.98
C LYS A 73 -0.13 3.45 3.62
N TYR A 74 0.52 2.29 3.79
CA TYR A 74 1.88 2.07 3.29
C TYR A 74 1.97 2.30 1.77
N ILE A 75 1.00 1.77 1.04
CA ILE A 75 0.89 1.87 -0.42
C ILE A 75 0.63 3.33 -0.83
N LEU A 76 -0.41 3.93 -0.27
CA LEU A 76 -0.86 5.30 -0.57
C LEU A 76 0.17 6.37 -0.19
N ALA A 77 1.07 6.09 0.75
CA ALA A 77 2.17 6.98 1.11
C ALA A 77 3.26 7.12 0.04
N HIS A 78 3.29 6.25 -0.98
CA HIS A 78 4.28 6.37 -2.05
C HIS A 78 3.85 7.46 -3.05
N PRO A 79 4.69 8.47 -3.35
CA PRO A 79 4.29 9.64 -4.15
C PRO A 79 3.89 9.30 -5.60
N ALA A 80 4.43 8.22 -6.16
CA ALA A 80 4.04 7.74 -7.49
C ALA A 80 2.64 7.08 -7.53
N VAL A 81 2.09 6.64 -6.40
CA VAL A 81 0.83 5.87 -6.36
C VAL A 81 -0.37 6.79 -6.56
N THR A 82 -1.20 6.49 -7.56
CA THR A 82 -2.43 7.23 -7.84
C THR A 82 -3.65 6.55 -7.22
N CYS A 83 -3.69 5.22 -7.26
CA CYS A 83 -4.83 4.43 -6.81
C CYS A 83 -4.37 3.07 -6.27
N VAL A 84 -5.06 2.55 -5.26
CA VAL A 84 -4.93 1.17 -4.79
C VAL A 84 -6.24 0.42 -5.02
N LEU A 85 -6.17 -0.73 -5.66
CA LEU A 85 -7.35 -1.57 -5.90
C LEU A 85 -7.54 -2.55 -4.75
N THR A 86 -8.69 -2.45 -4.09
CA THR A 86 -9.16 -3.43 -3.12
C THR A 86 -10.45 -4.04 -3.63
N GLU A 87 -10.54 -5.37 -3.54
CA GLU A 87 -11.75 -6.12 -3.87
C GLU A 87 -12.25 -6.82 -2.61
N THR A 88 -13.55 -6.73 -2.33
CA THR A 88 -14.19 -7.42 -1.21
C THR A 88 -15.66 -7.64 -1.51
N THR A 89 -16.20 -8.76 -1.05
CA THR A 89 -17.64 -9.05 -1.02
C THR A 89 -18.28 -8.70 0.32
N ASN A 90 -17.48 -8.38 1.34
CA ASN A 90 -17.94 -7.96 2.67
C ASN A 90 -18.03 -6.42 2.74
N PRO A 91 -19.20 -5.83 3.02
CA PRO A 91 -19.37 -4.38 3.17
C PRO A 91 -18.58 -3.79 4.35
N GLU A 92 -18.36 -4.53 5.44
CA GLU A 92 -17.57 -4.06 6.58
C GLU A 92 -16.10 -3.87 6.18
N HIS A 93 -15.52 -4.82 5.43
CA HIS A 93 -14.18 -4.67 4.88
C HIS A 93 -14.11 -3.51 3.87
N MET A 94 -15.17 -3.25 3.11
CA MET A 94 -15.22 -2.12 2.17
C MET A 94 -15.15 -0.80 2.94
N GLU A 95 -15.93 -0.67 4.01
CA GLU A 95 -15.91 0.49 4.90
C GLU A 95 -14.54 0.66 5.56
N GLU A 96 -13.93 -0.42 6.03
CA GLU A 96 -12.59 -0.38 6.62
C GLU A 96 -11.52 0.06 5.61
N ASN A 97 -11.56 -0.48 4.38
CA ASN A 97 -10.61 -0.17 3.32
C ASN A 97 -10.70 1.30 2.89
N ILE A 98 -11.91 1.86 2.74
CA ILE A 98 -12.06 3.24 2.28
C ILE A 98 -11.50 4.24 3.29
N GLN A 99 -11.53 3.94 4.60
CA GLN A 99 -10.95 4.80 5.63
C GLN A 99 -9.43 4.98 5.48
N ALA A 100 -8.72 4.05 4.82
CA ALA A 100 -7.29 4.19 4.57
C ALA A 100 -6.94 5.40 3.69
N GLY A 101 -7.88 5.85 2.85
CA GLY A 101 -7.73 7.02 1.98
C GLY A 101 -7.84 8.37 2.69
N PHE A 102 -8.17 8.39 3.98
CA PHE A 102 -8.33 9.61 4.77
C PHE A 102 -7.27 9.75 5.87
N GLY A 103 -7.05 10.98 6.35
CA GLY A 103 -6.12 11.27 7.43
C GLY A 103 -4.65 11.23 7.00
N ARG A 104 -3.75 11.11 7.97
CA ARG A 104 -2.31 11.07 7.74
C ARG A 104 -1.89 9.77 7.06
N VAL A 105 -0.79 9.84 6.34
CA VAL A 105 -0.10 8.68 5.75
C VAL A 105 1.32 8.61 6.32
N PRO A 106 1.92 7.40 6.43
CA PRO A 106 3.25 7.25 6.98
C PRO A 106 4.30 7.97 6.12
N ASP A 107 5.28 8.61 6.76
CA ASP A 107 6.47 9.12 6.07
C ASP A 107 7.46 7.99 5.75
N GLN A 108 8.58 8.31 5.09
CA GLN A 108 9.56 7.29 4.68
C GLN A 108 10.18 6.54 5.87
N THR A 109 10.44 7.24 6.98
CA THR A 109 10.96 6.62 8.20
C THR A 109 9.95 5.65 8.80
N THR A 110 8.67 6.05 8.84
CA THR A 110 7.57 5.21 9.31
C THR A 110 7.37 4.00 8.39
N LYS A 111 7.43 4.18 7.06
CA LYS A 111 7.37 3.08 6.10
C LYS A 111 8.47 2.04 6.33
N GLN A 112 9.69 2.48 6.63
CA GLN A 112 10.77 1.56 6.98
C GLN A 112 10.43 0.76 8.25
N ARG A 113 9.94 1.42 9.29
CA ARG A 113 9.46 0.76 10.51
C ARG A 113 8.31 -0.21 10.25
N MET A 114 7.43 0.09 9.30
CA MET A 114 6.35 -0.81 8.89
C MET A 114 6.88 -2.09 8.26
N ARG A 115 7.96 -2.01 7.46
CA ARG A 115 8.61 -3.20 6.87
C ARG A 115 9.25 -4.10 7.92
N GLU A 116 9.82 -3.50 8.97
CA GLU A 116 10.45 -4.24 10.08
C GLU A 116 9.45 -5.15 10.80
N VAL A 117 8.16 -4.80 10.84
CA VAL A 117 7.08 -5.67 11.37
C VAL A 117 7.03 -7.02 10.64
N PHE A 118 7.43 -7.06 9.38
CA PHE A 118 7.38 -8.24 8.49
C PHE A 118 8.77 -8.85 8.21
N GLY A 119 9.82 -8.39 8.90
CA GLY A 119 11.17 -8.97 8.78
C GLY A 119 12.14 -8.26 7.84
N GLY A 120 11.78 -7.07 7.31
CA GLY A 120 12.67 -6.20 6.54
C GLY A 120 12.71 -6.45 5.03
#